data_AF-A0A433PUB6-F1
#
_entry.id   AF-A0A433PUB6-F1
#
_cell.length_a   1.000
_cell.length_b   1.000
_cell.length_c   1.000
_cell.angle_alpha   90.00
_cell.angle_beta   90.00
_cell.angle_gamma   90.00
#
_symmetry.space_group_name_H-M   'P 1'
#
loop_
_entity.id
_entity.type
_entity.pdbx_description
1 polymer ?
#
loop_
_entity_poly.entity_id
_entity_poly.type
_entity_poly.pdbx_seq_one_letter_code
_entity_poly.pdbx_strand_id
1 'polypeptide(L)'
;MAQTAAAANLARSVQNYQAASHGFKLYTELKDFINERGGNVLDLGIGIIIGGAFGATVTSFVSDILTPPLGLLIHGSNLENYFWVLQPGKTPNATYHSPQEAQADGAVTENIGRFLSNIINFCLICFTLFWIAYDGLFTLVCNCFRLKLDQTPSSYDSCPQEGNGRRHGPT
;
A
#
# COMPACT_ATOMS: atom_id res chain seq x y z
N MET A 1 20.54 31.86 53.08
CA MET A 1 19.37 31.10 52.59
C MET A 1 18.91 31.49 51.17
N ALA A 2 19.37 32.60 50.57
CA ALA A 2 18.95 33.02 49.23
C ALA A 2 19.72 32.35 48.06
N GLN A 3 20.94 31.85 48.28
CA GLN A 3 21.76 31.24 47.21
C GLN A 3 21.29 29.84 46.77
N THR A 4 20.53 29.12 47.60
CA THR A 4 20.01 27.78 47.29
C THR A 4 18.83 27.81 46.29
N ALA A 5 18.09 28.91 46.18
CA ALA A 5 16.97 29.04 45.24
C ALA A 5 17.43 29.20 43.78
N ALA A 6 18.54 29.92 43.55
CA ALA A 6 19.09 30.13 42.21
C ALA A 6 19.60 28.82 41.60
N ALA A 7 20.29 27.98 42.39
CA ALA A 7 20.78 26.69 41.95
C ALA A 7 19.63 25.71 41.61
N ALA A 8 18.54 25.73 42.38
CA ALA A 8 17.37 24.89 42.12
C ALA A 8 16.62 25.28 40.83
N ASN A 9 16.54 26.58 40.53
CA ASN A 9 15.93 27.08 39.30
C ASN A 9 16.80 26.77 38.07
N LEU A 10 18.12 26.79 38.23
CA LEU A 10 19.05 26.44 37.16
C LEU A 10 19.02 24.93 36.85
N ALA A 11 18.94 24.06 37.86
CA ALA A 11 18.78 22.62 37.66
C ALA A 11 17.46 22.26 36.94
N ARG A 12 16.35 22.94 37.28
CA ARG A 12 15.08 22.81 36.55
C ARG A 12 15.17 23.31 35.11
N SER A 13 15.93 24.38 34.86
CA SER A 13 16.14 24.89 33.50
C SER A 13 16.89 23.88 32.62
N VAL A 14 17.88 23.17 33.16
CA VAL A 14 18.62 22.14 32.41
C VAL A 14 17.76 20.89 32.12
N GLN A 15 16.93 20.46 33.07
CA GLN A 15 15.99 19.34 32.84
C GLN A 15 14.96 19.66 31.75
N ASN A 16 14.48 20.91 31.68
CA ASN A 16 13.56 21.36 30.63
C ASN A 16 14.21 21.42 29.23
N TYR A 17 15.52 21.61 29.13
CA TYR A 17 16.25 21.54 27.85
C TYR A 17 16.40 20.10 27.33
N GLN A 18 16.53 19.11 28.22
CA GLN A 18 16.66 17.70 27.80
C GLN A 18 15.38 17.16 27.17
N ALA A 19 14.21 17.58 27.66
CA ALA A 19 12.90 17.19 27.12
C ALA A 19 12.69 17.61 25.64
N ALA A 20 13.29 18.73 25.20
CA ALA A 20 13.16 19.22 23.82
C ALA A 20 14.12 18.52 22.82
N SER A 21 15.18 17.85 23.30
CA SER A 21 16.19 17.18 22.46
C SER A 21 15.77 15.79 21.95
N HIS A 22 14.66 15.26 22.43
CA HIS A 22 14.20 13.91 22.11
C HIS A 22 13.70 13.72 20.65
N GLY A 23 13.42 14.80 19.91
CA GLY A 23 12.93 14.71 18.53
C GLY A 23 13.97 14.16 17.54
N PHE A 24 15.24 14.52 17.69
CA PHE A 24 16.34 13.97 16.86
C PHE A 24 16.76 12.57 17.33
N LYS A 25 16.61 12.31 18.63
CA LYS A 25 17.00 11.05 19.28
C LYS A 25 16.10 9.88 18.86
N LEU A 26 14.81 10.13 18.65
CA LEU A 26 13.84 9.12 18.22
C LEU A 26 14.14 8.63 16.80
N TYR A 27 14.50 9.52 15.86
CA TYR A 27 14.88 9.14 14.50
C TYR A 27 16.13 8.26 14.47
N THR A 28 17.16 8.59 15.26
CA THR A 28 18.36 7.76 15.39
C THR A 28 18.05 6.40 16.01
N GLU A 29 17.25 6.35 17.09
CA GLU A 29 16.85 5.10 17.73
C GLU A 29 16.00 4.22 16.80
N LEU A 30 15.15 4.81 15.95
CA LEU A 30 14.36 4.09 14.94
C LEU A 30 15.22 3.56 13.81
N LYS A 31 16.19 4.36 13.34
CA LYS A 31 17.15 3.97 12.31
C LYS A 31 18.05 2.84 12.80
N ASP A 32 18.57 2.94 14.01
CA ASP A 32 19.41 1.91 14.63
C ASP A 32 18.61 0.63 14.89
N PHE A 33 17.32 0.74 15.27
CA PHE A 33 16.43 -0.42 15.39
C PHE A 33 16.19 -1.14 14.05
N ILE A 34 15.94 -0.40 12.97
CA ILE A 34 15.75 -0.98 11.62
C ILE A 34 17.04 -1.65 11.13
N ASN A 35 18.20 -1.05 11.38
CA ASN A 35 19.48 -1.57 10.92
C ASN A 35 20.01 -2.75 11.75
N GLU A 36 19.82 -2.75 13.08
CA GLU A 36 20.34 -3.79 13.97
C GLU A 36 19.39 -4.98 14.15
N ARG A 37 18.06 -4.76 14.08
CA ARG A 37 17.04 -5.81 14.30
C ARG A 37 16.08 -6.02 13.13
N GLY A 38 16.14 -5.16 12.11
CA GLY A 38 15.05 -4.97 11.15
C GLY A 38 15.31 -5.43 9.71
N GLY A 39 16.44 -6.09 9.41
CA GLY A 39 16.71 -6.58 8.04
C GLY A 39 15.55 -7.39 7.43
N ASN A 40 14.95 -8.30 8.21
CA ASN A 40 13.79 -9.08 7.77
C ASN A 40 12.45 -8.31 7.80
N VAL A 41 12.34 -7.26 8.62
CA VAL A 41 11.09 -6.49 8.79
C VAL A 41 10.93 -5.45 7.70
N LEU A 42 12.03 -4.82 7.27
CA LEU A 42 12.01 -3.84 6.20
C LEU A 42 11.62 -4.48 4.86
N ASP A 43 12.23 -5.61 4.52
CA ASP A 43 11.93 -6.35 3.29
C ASP A 43 10.49 -6.90 3.28
N LEU A 44 10.00 -7.37 4.43
CA LEU A 44 8.60 -7.77 4.58
C LEU A 44 7.64 -6.57 4.44
N GLY A 45 7.99 -5.44 5.06
CA GLY A 45 7.19 -4.22 5.00
C GLY A 45 7.08 -3.68 3.58
N ILE A 46 8.18 -3.65 2.83
CA ILE A 46 8.22 -3.26 1.42
C ILE A 46 7.37 -4.21 0.57
N GLY A 47 7.46 -5.53 0.81
CA GLY A 47 6.65 -6.53 0.12
C GLY A 47 5.13 -6.34 0.30
N ILE A 48 4.68 -5.99 1.50
CA ILE A 48 3.26 -5.74 1.79
C ILE A 48 2.78 -4.45 1.12
N ILE A 49 3.57 -3.37 1.16
CA ILE A 49 3.21 -2.09 0.54
C ILE A 49 3.10 -2.23 -0.97
N ILE A 50 4.09 -2.87 -1.61
CA ILE A 50 4.09 -3.11 -3.06
C ILE A 50 2.95 -4.07 -3.43
N GLY A 51 2.74 -5.14 -2.66
CA GLY A 51 1.66 -6.09 -2.89
C GLY A 51 0.27 -5.43 -2.84
N GLY A 52 0.05 -4.54 -1.87
CA GLY A 52 -1.20 -3.78 -1.75
C GLY A 52 -1.41 -2.80 -2.90
N ALA A 53 -0.37 -2.03 -3.27
CA ALA A 53 -0.44 -1.08 -4.38
C ALA A 53 -0.64 -1.77 -5.75
N PHE A 54 0.04 -2.90 -5.96
CA PHE A 54 -0.11 -3.69 -7.19
C PHE A 54 -1.50 -4.31 -7.29
N GLY A 55 -2.01 -4.90 -6.20
CA GLY A 55 -3.38 -5.42 -6.14
C GLY A 55 -4.43 -4.34 -6.46
N ALA A 56 -4.27 -3.13 -5.91
CA ALA A 56 -5.16 -2.00 -6.20
C ALA A 56 -5.09 -1.57 -7.68
N THR A 57 -3.89 -1.55 -8.26
CA THR A 57 -3.68 -1.20 -9.68
C THR A 57 -4.39 -2.19 -10.61
N VAL A 58 -4.23 -3.49 -10.35
CA VAL A 58 -4.91 -4.53 -11.13
C VAL A 58 -6.42 -4.46 -10.94
N THR A 59 -6.88 -4.24 -9.70
CA THR A 59 -8.32 -4.11 -9.41
C THR A 59 -8.94 -2.93 -10.17
N SER A 60 -8.32 -1.75 -10.17
CA SER A 60 -8.79 -0.58 -10.94
C SER A 60 -8.76 -0.84 -12.45
N PHE A 61 -7.73 -1.51 -12.95
CA PHE A 61 -7.69 -1.89 -14.37
C PHE A 61 -8.86 -2.81 -14.76
N VAL A 62 -9.16 -3.82 -13.93
CA VAL A 62 -10.30 -4.71 -14.18
C VAL A 62 -11.63 -3.96 -14.05
N SER A 63 -11.83 -3.17 -12.99
CA SER A 63 -13.09 -2.46 -12.76
C SER A 63 -13.36 -1.36 -13.79
N ASP A 64 -12.32 -0.63 -14.20
CA ASP A 64 -12.49 0.61 -14.95
C ASP A 64 -12.31 0.41 -16.47
N ILE A 65 -11.55 -0.61 -16.89
CA ILE A 65 -11.26 -0.86 -18.31
C ILE A 65 -11.92 -2.13 -18.82
N LEU A 66 -11.89 -3.23 -18.06
CA LEU A 66 -12.45 -4.52 -18.55
C LEU A 66 -13.94 -4.65 -18.28
N THR A 67 -14.39 -4.23 -17.09
CA THR A 67 -15.78 -4.43 -16.66
C THR A 67 -16.79 -3.64 -17.50
N PRO A 68 -16.57 -2.37 -17.91
CA PRO A 68 -17.58 -1.63 -18.67
C PRO A 68 -17.84 -2.21 -20.08
N PRO A 69 -16.83 -2.56 -20.90
CA PRO A 69 -17.05 -3.25 -22.18
C PRO A 69 -17.71 -4.63 -22.01
N LEU A 70 -17.30 -5.40 -21.01
CA LEU A 70 -17.90 -6.71 -20.73
C LEU A 70 -19.36 -6.58 -20.27
N GLY A 71 -19.67 -5.57 -19.44
CA GLY A 71 -21.02 -5.30 -18.97
C GLY A 71 -21.98 -4.87 -20.08
N LEU A 72 -21.48 -4.16 -21.09
CA LEU A 72 -22.24 -3.81 -22.30
C LEU A 72 -22.51 -5.03 -23.20
N LEU A 73 -21.53 -5.92 -23.35
CA LEU A 73 -21.66 -7.14 -24.15
C LEU A 73 -22.62 -8.17 -23.53
N ILE A 74 -22.69 -8.23 -22.19
CA ILE A 74 -23.59 -9.13 -21.45
C ILE A 74 -24.96 -8.45 -21.19
N HIS A 75 -25.37 -7.53 -22.07
CA HIS A 75 -26.71 -6.89 -22.06
C HIS A 75 -27.00 -5.94 -20.87
N GLY A 76 -26.02 -5.18 -20.40
CA GLY A 76 -26.22 -4.18 -19.34
C GLY A 76 -26.26 -4.83 -17.95
N SER A 77 -25.29 -5.71 -17.69
CA SER A 77 -25.28 -6.67 -16.60
C SER A 77 -25.25 -6.03 -15.21
N ASN A 78 -26.40 -5.54 -14.74
CA ASN A 78 -26.65 -5.16 -13.35
C ASN A 78 -26.86 -6.43 -12.50
N LEU A 79 -25.87 -7.32 -12.51
CA LEU A 79 -25.92 -8.52 -11.66
C LEU A 79 -26.08 -8.11 -10.20
N GLU A 80 -25.48 -7.00 -9.77
CA GLU A 80 -25.58 -6.49 -8.40
C GLU A 80 -27.02 -6.23 -7.92
N ASN A 81 -27.94 -5.94 -8.82
CA ASN A 81 -29.35 -5.70 -8.51
C ASN A 81 -30.19 -6.99 -8.46
N TYR A 82 -29.56 -8.15 -8.65
CA TYR A 82 -30.20 -9.43 -8.40
C TYR A 82 -30.12 -9.75 -6.91
N PHE A 83 -31.18 -9.43 -6.19
CA PHE A 83 -31.30 -9.74 -4.76
C PHE A 83 -32.63 -10.41 -4.48
N TRP A 84 -32.61 -11.34 -3.51
CA TRP A 84 -33.79 -12.01 -3.03
C TRP A 84 -34.15 -11.48 -1.65
N VAL A 85 -35.36 -10.95 -1.49
CA VAL A 85 -35.83 -10.44 -0.19
C VAL A 85 -36.35 -11.63 0.63
N LEU A 86 -35.65 -11.98 1.71
CA LEU A 86 -36.07 -13.07 2.61
C LEU A 86 -37.09 -12.59 3.64
N GLN A 87 -36.90 -11.37 4.15
CA GLN A 87 -37.79 -10.75 5.12
C GLN A 87 -38.21 -9.36 4.64
N PRO A 88 -39.53 -9.10 4.49
CA PRO A 88 -40.00 -7.76 4.16
C PRO A 88 -39.62 -6.80 5.30
N GLY A 89 -39.18 -5.59 4.92
CA GLY A 89 -38.88 -4.49 5.83
C GLY A 89 -40.14 -3.90 6.47
N LYS A 90 -40.07 -2.63 6.88
CA LYS A 90 -41.18 -1.94 7.55
C LYS A 90 -42.43 -1.78 6.66
N THR A 91 -42.28 -1.84 5.34
CA THR A 91 -43.41 -1.82 4.40
C THR A 91 -43.69 -3.22 3.80
N PRO A 92 -44.87 -3.83 4.09
CA PRO A 92 -45.28 -5.06 3.42
C PRO A 92 -45.71 -4.71 1.99
N ASN A 93 -44.94 -5.13 0.98
CA ASN A 93 -45.09 -4.88 -0.48
C ASN A 93 -44.41 -3.65 -1.10
N ALA A 94 -43.25 -3.21 -0.61
CA ALA A 94 -42.39 -2.33 -1.42
C ALA A 94 -41.62 -3.15 -2.48
N THR A 95 -41.74 -2.76 -3.74
CA THR A 95 -40.84 -3.23 -4.81
C THR A 95 -39.55 -2.43 -4.73
N TYR A 96 -38.49 -3.06 -4.22
CA TYR A 96 -37.18 -2.45 -4.18
C TYR A 96 -36.51 -2.61 -5.53
N HIS A 97 -35.97 -1.53 -6.08
CA HIS A 97 -35.24 -1.57 -7.36
C HIS A 97 -33.73 -1.76 -7.15
N SER A 98 -33.25 -1.49 -5.94
CA SER A 98 -31.86 -1.72 -5.55
C SER A 98 -31.77 -2.41 -4.18
N PRO A 99 -30.73 -3.24 -3.96
CA PRO A 99 -30.49 -3.88 -2.67
C PRO A 99 -30.20 -2.86 -1.56
N GLN A 100 -29.71 -1.65 -1.91
CA GLN A 100 -29.47 -0.57 -0.95
C GLN A 100 -30.78 -0.02 -0.36
N GLU A 101 -31.84 0.09 -1.17
CA GLU A 101 -33.16 0.54 -0.70
C GLU A 101 -33.83 -0.49 0.21
N ALA A 102 -33.69 -1.77 -0.12
CA ALA A 102 -34.22 -2.86 0.70
C ALA A 102 -33.54 -2.91 2.07
N GLN A 103 -32.22 -2.71 2.12
CA GLN A 103 -31.46 -2.61 3.38
C GLN A 103 -31.85 -1.39 4.21
N ALA A 104 -32.15 -0.25 3.56
CA ALA A 104 -32.58 0.97 4.25
C ALA A 104 -33.96 0.80 4.93
N ASP A 105 -34.86 0.00 4.36
CA ASP A 105 -36.17 -0.30 4.98
C ASP A 105 -36.11 -1.43 6.03
N GLY A 106 -34.90 -1.95 6.30
CA GLY A 106 -34.65 -3.03 7.25
C GLY A 106 -35.03 -4.41 6.72
N ALA A 107 -35.24 -4.55 5.41
CA ALA A 107 -35.46 -5.85 4.78
C ALA A 107 -34.15 -6.63 4.76
N VAL A 108 -34.21 -7.89 5.17
CA VAL A 108 -33.06 -8.80 5.05
C VAL A 108 -33.06 -9.36 3.64
N THR A 109 -32.09 -8.90 2.82
CA THR A 109 -31.93 -9.33 1.43
C THR A 109 -30.68 -10.16 1.25
N GLU A 110 -30.82 -11.28 0.55
CA GLU A 110 -29.68 -12.07 0.06
C GLU A 110 -29.27 -11.52 -1.30
N ASN A 111 -28.13 -10.81 -1.31
CA ASN A 111 -27.61 -10.12 -2.49
C ASN A 111 -26.74 -11.07 -3.33
N ILE A 112 -27.37 -12.11 -3.89
CA ILE A 112 -26.73 -13.13 -4.75
C ILE A 112 -25.99 -12.47 -5.93
N GLY A 113 -26.55 -11.37 -6.43
CA GLY A 113 -26.00 -10.53 -7.46
C GLY A 113 -24.60 -9.97 -7.17
N ARG A 114 -24.40 -9.44 -5.97
CA ARG A 114 -23.09 -8.93 -5.54
C ARG A 114 -22.07 -10.05 -5.36
N PHE A 115 -22.51 -11.19 -4.85
CA PHE A 115 -21.62 -12.34 -4.69
C PHE A 115 -21.10 -12.84 -6.03
N LEU A 116 -21.98 -12.99 -7.03
CA LEU A 116 -21.59 -13.43 -8.37
C LEU A 116 -20.73 -12.40 -9.09
N SER A 117 -21.03 -11.10 -8.92
CA SER A 117 -20.18 -10.01 -9.41
C SER A 117 -18.76 -10.09 -8.85
N ASN A 118 -18.62 -10.33 -7.54
CA ASN A 118 -17.32 -10.48 -6.89
C ASN A 118 -16.56 -11.72 -7.37
N ILE A 119 -17.23 -12.86 -7.63
CA ILE A 119 -16.60 -14.05 -8.20
C ILE A 119 -16.08 -13.76 -9.61
N ILE A 120 -16.89 -13.12 -10.45
CA ILE A 120 -16.47 -12.76 -11.82
C ILE A 120 -15.26 -11.83 -11.77
N ASN A 121 -15.27 -10.80 -10.92
CA ASN A 121 -14.16 -9.88 -10.75
C ASN A 121 -12.89 -10.60 -10.24
N PHE A 122 -13.02 -11.49 -9.26
CA PHE A 122 -11.90 -12.32 -8.80
C PHE A 122 -11.31 -13.17 -9.93
N CYS A 123 -12.16 -13.83 -10.72
CA CYS A 123 -11.72 -14.61 -11.88
C CYS A 123 -11.04 -13.73 -12.94
N LEU A 124 -11.54 -12.52 -13.19
CA LEU A 124 -10.92 -11.57 -14.13
C LEU A 124 -9.55 -11.09 -13.63
N ILE A 125 -9.42 -10.75 -12.35
CA ILE A 125 -8.14 -10.38 -11.75
C ILE A 125 -7.15 -11.54 -11.83
N CYS A 126 -7.56 -12.76 -11.49
CA CYS A 126 -6.72 -13.95 -11.64
C CYS A 126 -6.30 -14.17 -13.10
N PHE A 127 -7.21 -13.99 -14.05
CA PHE A 127 -6.91 -14.11 -15.48
C PHE A 127 -5.93 -13.02 -15.96
N THR A 128 -6.13 -11.76 -15.54
CA THR A 128 -5.22 -10.65 -15.86
C THR A 128 -3.85 -10.85 -15.25
N LEU A 129 -3.76 -11.31 -13.99
CA LEU A 129 -2.49 -11.65 -13.36
C LEU A 129 -1.79 -12.81 -14.08
N PHE A 130 -2.53 -13.83 -14.49
CA PHE A 130 -1.99 -14.92 -15.29
C PHE A 130 -1.44 -14.42 -16.62
N TRP A 131 -2.18 -13.56 -17.33
CA TRP A 131 -1.68 -12.93 -18.56
C TRP A 131 -0.43 -12.09 -18.35
N ILE A 132 -0.41 -11.21 -17.34
CA ILE A 132 0.76 -10.35 -17.09
C ILE A 132 1.97 -11.15 -16.62
N ALA A 133 1.77 -12.19 -15.80
CA ALA A 133 2.86 -12.96 -15.21
C ALA A 133 3.36 -14.13 -16.08
N TYR A 134 2.49 -14.74 -16.90
CA TYR A 134 2.83 -15.91 -17.73
C TYR A 134 2.93 -15.58 -19.22
N ASP A 135 2.15 -14.63 -19.73
CA ASP A 135 2.29 -14.25 -21.13
C ASP A 135 3.55 -13.40 -21.30
N GLY A 136 4.33 -13.72 -22.32
CA GLY A 136 5.67 -13.20 -22.53
C GLY A 136 5.72 -11.70 -22.81
N LEU A 137 4.60 -10.96 -22.72
CA LEU A 137 4.56 -9.51 -22.92
C LEU A 137 5.33 -8.75 -21.84
N PHE A 138 5.24 -9.14 -20.56
CA PHE A 138 6.08 -8.53 -19.51
C PHE A 138 7.54 -9.00 -19.64
N THR A 139 7.77 -10.27 -20.01
CA THR A 139 9.12 -10.77 -20.32
C THR A 139 9.73 -10.05 -21.52
N LEU A 140 8.96 -9.70 -22.55
CA LEU A 140 9.42 -9.03 -23.77
C LEU A 140 9.63 -7.54 -23.54
N VAL A 141 8.75 -6.88 -22.78
CA VAL A 141 8.94 -5.49 -22.33
C VAL A 141 10.10 -5.39 -21.34
N CYS A 142 10.25 -6.31 -20.39
CA CYS A 142 11.40 -6.36 -19.48
C CYS A 142 12.68 -6.75 -20.22
N ASN A 143 12.66 -7.61 -21.23
CA ASN A 143 13.83 -7.87 -22.07
C ASN A 143 14.18 -6.62 -22.90
N CYS A 144 13.19 -5.86 -23.37
CA CYS A 144 13.40 -4.61 -24.10
C CYS A 144 13.85 -3.43 -23.18
N PHE A 145 13.37 -3.39 -21.94
CA PHE A 145 13.71 -2.37 -20.94
C PHE A 145 15.04 -2.66 -20.24
N ARG A 146 15.36 -3.93 -20.01
CA ARG A 146 16.67 -4.38 -19.51
C ARG A 146 17.78 -4.12 -20.53
N LEU A 147 17.47 -4.11 -21.82
CA LEU A 147 18.37 -3.61 -22.88
C LEU A 147 18.55 -2.07 -22.87
N LYS A 148 17.67 -1.32 -22.19
CA LYS A 148 17.80 0.14 -21.98
C LYS A 148 18.53 0.50 -20.67
N LEU A 149 18.49 -0.36 -19.65
CA LEU A 149 19.18 -0.15 -18.37
C LEU A 149 20.70 -0.39 -18.44
N ASP A 150 21.20 -1.09 -19.46
CA ASP A 150 22.65 -1.21 -19.72
C ASP A 150 23.23 0.04 -20.40
N GLN A 151 22.39 0.96 -20.90
CA GLN A 151 22.83 2.19 -21.56
C GLN A 151 22.83 3.44 -20.67
N THR A 152 22.44 3.32 -19.39
CA THR A 152 22.75 4.37 -18.42
C THR A 152 24.16 4.11 -17.90
N PRO A 153 25.20 4.88 -18.32
CA PRO A 153 26.50 4.75 -17.70
C PRO A 153 26.34 5.02 -16.21
N SER A 154 26.72 4.03 -15.40
CA SER A 154 26.90 4.10 -13.96
C SER A 154 27.76 5.33 -13.63
N SER A 155 27.12 6.46 -13.31
CA SER A 155 27.79 7.67 -12.81
C SER A 155 28.21 7.51 -11.34
N TYR A 156 28.14 6.30 -10.79
CA TYR A 156 28.63 5.93 -9.46
C TYR A 156 30.05 5.34 -9.50
N ASP A 157 30.61 5.05 -10.69
CA ASP A 157 32.00 4.57 -10.84
C ASP A 157 33.06 5.68 -10.82
N SER A 158 32.68 6.95 -10.81
CA SER A 158 33.63 8.07 -10.75
C SER A 158 33.72 8.71 -9.36
N CYS A 159 33.52 7.95 -8.28
CA CYS A 159 34.04 8.37 -6.99
C CYS A 159 35.51 7.93 -6.92
N PRO A 160 36.48 8.85 -6.74
CA PRO A 160 37.87 8.48 -6.54
C PRO A 160 37.94 7.54 -5.32
N GLN A 161 38.43 6.32 -5.53
CA GLN A 161 38.82 5.47 -4.41
C GLN A 161 39.96 6.21 -3.71
N GLU A 162 39.65 6.84 -2.58
CA GLU A 162 40.63 7.59 -1.78
C GLU A 162 41.69 6.60 -1.27
N GLY A 163 42.76 6.50 -2.04
CA GLY A 163 43.92 5.69 -1.75
C GLY A 163 44.62 6.21 -0.51
N ASN A 164 44.66 5.35 0.50
CA ASN A 164 45.83 5.07 1.34
C ASN A 164 46.83 6.25 1.50
N GLY A 165 46.44 7.25 2.29
CA GLY A 165 47.28 8.34 2.76
C GLY A 165 47.91 8.01 4.11
N ARG A 166 49.15 7.51 4.07
CA ARG A 166 50.11 7.37 5.18
C ARG A 166 49.94 8.40 6.30
N ARG A 167 49.71 7.93 7.54
CA ARG A 167 50.13 8.64 8.77
C ARG A 167 51.32 7.92 9.41
N HIS A 168 52.49 8.08 8.81
CA HIS A 168 53.73 8.10 9.60
C HIS A 168 53.84 9.51 10.18
N GLY A 169 53.61 9.64 11.49
CA GLY A 169 54.03 10.82 12.23
C GLY A 169 55.55 10.76 12.48
N PRO A 170 56.26 11.89 12.45
CA PRO A 170 57.56 11.98 13.09
C PRO A 170 57.37 12.25 14.59
N THR A 171 58.39 11.82 15.35
CA THR A 171 58.61 11.94 16.81
C THR A 171 57.93 10.92 17.71
#